data_AF-A0A7S2UP65-F1
#
_entry.id   AF-A0A7S2UP65-F1
#
_cell.length_a   1.000
_cell.length_b   1.000
_cell.length_c   1.000
_cell.angle_alpha   90.00
_cell.angle_beta   90.00
_cell.angle_gamma   90.00
#
_symmetry.space_group_name_H-M   'P 1'
#
loop_
_entity.id
_entity.type
_entity.pdbx_description
1 polymer ?
#
loop_
_entity_poly.entity_id
_entity_poly.type
_entity_poly.pdbx_seq_one_letter_code
_entity_poly.pdbx_strand_id
1 'polypeptide(L)'
;ESAAIVPESNIHIACQKANACIVQGRGSHIIILGDASATIQQMNFAGATETSIRIFRTATKHQLFCDCQFQSNIRTDAVRGGSIYADPGSGMVTIKSCTFENNYAGWGGAINNAAELMHIESCEFIGNGADVMDNAITTNK
;
A
#
# COMPACT_ATOMS: atom_id res chain seq x y z
N GLU A 1 14.67 21.85 0.35
CA GLU A 1 13.64 20.94 -0.18
C GLU A 1 14.14 20.37 -1.49
N SER A 2 14.46 19.08 -1.53
CA SER A 2 14.74 18.38 -2.78
C SER A 2 13.40 17.86 -3.28
N ALA A 3 12.92 18.36 -4.41
CA ALA A 3 11.79 17.76 -5.11
C ALA A 3 12.19 16.32 -5.44
N ALA A 4 11.67 15.35 -4.68
CA ALA A 4 11.90 13.95 -4.94
C ALA A 4 11.45 13.68 -6.38
N ILE A 5 12.36 13.18 -7.21
CA ILE A 5 12.08 12.78 -8.58
C ILE A 5 11.01 11.70 -8.50
N VAL A 6 9.77 12.07 -8.80
CA VAL A 6 8.68 11.12 -9.00
C VAL A 6 9.07 10.35 -10.27
N PRO A 7 9.27 9.02 -10.20
CA PRO A 7 9.53 8.20 -11.38
C PRO A 7 8.44 8.43 -12.43
N GLU A 8 8.80 8.44 -13.71
CA GLU A 8 7.79 8.53 -14.77
C GLU A 8 6.76 7.40 -14.61
N SER A 9 5.52 7.82 -14.37
CA SER A 9 4.35 6.96 -14.22
C SER A 9 3.37 7.28 -15.33
N ASN A 10 2.79 6.26 -15.95
CA ASN A 10 1.77 6.46 -16.97
C ASN A 10 0.41 6.80 -16.34
N ILE A 11 0.26 6.61 -15.03
CA ILE A 11 -0.92 7.00 -14.24
C ILE A 11 -0.46 7.77 -13.00
N HIS A 12 -0.93 9.00 -12.83
CA HIS A 12 -0.68 9.80 -11.62
C HIS A 12 -2.00 10.23 -10.99
N ILE A 13 -2.23 9.78 -9.75
CA ILE A 13 -3.39 10.13 -8.93
C ILE A 13 -2.87 10.91 -7.73
N ALA A 14 -3.19 12.20 -7.66
CA ALA A 14 -2.71 13.07 -6.60
C ALA A 14 -3.84 13.91 -6.02
N CYS A 15 -3.84 14.08 -4.70
CA CYS A 15 -4.67 15.09 -4.05
C CYS A 15 -3.94 16.44 -3.96
N GLN A 16 -4.56 17.52 -4.41
CA GLN A 16 -3.94 18.85 -4.36
C GLN A 16 -3.90 19.46 -2.95
N LYS A 17 -4.66 18.91 -2.01
CA LYS A 17 -4.72 19.36 -0.63
C LYS A 17 -4.47 18.17 0.29
N ALA A 18 -3.45 18.28 1.14
CA ALA A 18 -3.12 17.23 2.11
C ALA A 18 -4.35 16.81 2.92
N ASN A 19 -4.55 15.48 3.04
CA ASN A 19 -5.62 14.82 3.79
C ASN A 19 -7.06 15.14 3.31
N ALA A 20 -7.25 15.73 2.12
CA ALA A 20 -8.58 16.08 1.63
C ALA A 20 -9.22 15.00 0.75
N CYS A 21 -8.41 14.17 0.08
CA CYS A 21 -8.92 13.13 -0.82
C CYS A 21 -8.93 11.79 -0.09
N ILE A 22 -10.14 11.30 0.16
CA ILE A 22 -10.39 10.09 0.93
C ILE A 22 -11.06 9.06 0.03
N VAL A 23 -10.48 7.87 -0.04
CA VAL A 23 -11.11 6.65 -0.55
C VAL A 23 -11.50 5.82 0.67
N GLN A 24 -12.80 5.62 0.87
CA GLN A 24 -13.32 4.92 2.05
C GLN A 24 -14.39 3.91 1.71
N GLY A 25 -14.45 2.84 2.50
CA GLY A 25 -15.49 1.83 2.44
C GLY A 25 -14.95 0.42 2.35
N ARG A 26 -15.86 -0.53 2.19
CA ARG A 26 -15.54 -1.97 2.21
C ARG A 26 -14.96 -2.44 0.88
N GLY A 27 -14.29 -3.60 0.92
CA GLY A 27 -13.62 -4.19 -0.25
C GLY A 27 -12.19 -3.66 -0.45
N SER A 28 -11.64 -3.89 -1.65
CA SER A 28 -10.38 -3.25 -2.08
C SER A 28 -10.64 -1.86 -2.65
N HIS A 29 -9.75 -0.92 -2.38
CA HIS A 29 -9.83 0.45 -2.89
C HIS A 29 -9.18 0.60 -4.27
N ILE A 30 -7.97 0.03 -4.46
CA ILE A 30 -7.25 0.07 -5.74
C ILE A 30 -6.69 -1.32 -6.06
N ILE A 31 -6.87 -1.74 -7.31
CA ILE A 31 -6.28 -2.95 -7.87
C ILE A 31 -5.41 -2.55 -9.06
N ILE A 32 -4.13 -2.94 -9.01
CA ILE A 32 -3.14 -2.63 -10.06
C ILE A 32 -2.79 -3.91 -10.82
N LEU A 33 -2.97 -3.88 -12.13
CA LEU A 33 -2.79 -4.98 -13.08
C LEU A 33 -2.01 -4.47 -14.32
N GLY A 34 -1.51 -5.40 -15.14
CA GLY A 34 -0.96 -5.06 -16.47
C GLY A 34 0.32 -4.21 -16.44
N ASP A 35 0.50 -3.34 -17.41
CA ASP A 35 1.72 -2.52 -17.58
C ASP A 35 1.64 -1.14 -16.92
N ALA A 36 0.68 -0.92 -16.02
CA ALA A 36 0.52 0.34 -15.29
C ALA A 36 1.76 0.63 -14.43
N SER A 37 2.33 1.82 -14.57
CA SER A 37 3.26 2.46 -13.63
C SER A 37 2.47 3.57 -12.93
N ALA A 38 2.02 3.33 -11.70
CA ALA A 38 1.14 4.25 -10.99
C ALA A 38 1.89 5.01 -9.88
N THR A 39 1.72 6.33 -9.85
CA THR A 39 2.01 7.15 -8.68
C THR A 39 0.70 7.53 -8.01
N ILE A 40 0.59 7.19 -6.72
CA ILE A 40 -0.50 7.60 -5.84
C ILE A 40 0.08 8.52 -4.79
N GLN A 41 -0.39 9.76 -4.75
CA GLN A 41 0.18 10.81 -3.92
C GLN A 41 -0.88 11.53 -3.07
N GLN A 42 -0.59 11.76 -1.79
CA GLN A 42 -1.44 12.59 -0.91
C GLN A 42 -2.88 12.06 -0.75
N MET A 43 -3.06 10.74 -0.87
CA MET A 43 -4.36 10.07 -0.76
C MET A 43 -4.53 9.41 0.61
N ASN A 44 -5.76 9.43 1.13
CA ASN A 44 -6.13 8.76 2.37
C ASN A 44 -7.05 7.57 2.07
N PHE A 45 -6.71 6.40 2.60
CA PHE A 45 -7.43 5.13 2.40
C PHE A 45 -7.93 4.59 3.73
N ALA A 46 -9.24 4.41 3.86
CA ALA A 46 -9.84 4.00 5.14
C ALA A 46 -10.96 2.97 5.04
N GLY A 47 -10.95 1.99 5.96
CA GLY A 47 -12.08 1.07 6.15
C GLY A 47 -12.18 -0.07 5.14
N ALA A 48 -11.11 -0.37 4.39
CA ALA A 48 -11.09 -1.54 3.52
C ALA A 48 -11.32 -2.82 4.35
N THR A 49 -12.15 -3.72 3.83
CA THR A 49 -12.38 -5.05 4.44
C THR A 49 -11.67 -6.17 3.69
N GLU A 50 -11.04 -5.83 2.58
CA GLU A 50 -10.04 -6.64 1.91
C GLU A 50 -8.71 -5.87 1.96
N THR A 51 -7.73 -6.27 1.15
CA THR A 51 -6.51 -5.48 1.00
C THR A 51 -6.87 -4.16 0.33
N SER A 52 -6.60 -3.02 0.96
CA SER A 52 -6.92 -1.69 0.40
C SER A 52 -6.29 -1.50 -0.98
N ILE A 53 -4.99 -1.76 -1.11
CA ILE A 53 -4.25 -1.69 -2.37
C ILE A 53 -3.67 -3.05 -2.70
N ARG A 54 -4.11 -3.61 -3.84
CA ARG A 54 -3.59 -4.87 -4.33
C ARG A 54 -2.80 -4.70 -5.61
N ILE A 55 -1.55 -5.14 -5.59
CA ILE A 55 -0.63 -5.11 -6.73
C ILE A 55 -0.45 -6.55 -7.21
N PHE A 56 -0.98 -6.86 -8.39
CA PHE A 56 -0.88 -8.22 -8.92
C PHE A 56 0.46 -8.48 -9.60
N ARG A 57 0.80 -9.76 -9.74
CA ARG A 57 1.99 -10.24 -10.45
C ARG A 57 2.15 -9.73 -11.89
N THR A 58 1.07 -9.29 -12.52
CA THR A 58 1.12 -8.71 -13.87
C THR A 58 1.61 -7.26 -13.87
N ALA A 59 1.46 -6.55 -12.74
CA ALA A 59 1.91 -5.18 -12.53
C ALA A 59 3.45 -5.13 -12.36
N THR A 60 4.15 -5.24 -13.49
CA THR A 60 5.61 -5.37 -13.53
C THR A 60 6.35 -4.03 -13.55
N LYS A 61 5.64 -2.92 -13.73
CA LYS A 61 6.22 -1.57 -13.68
C LYS A 61 6.27 -1.06 -12.24
N HIS A 62 7.00 0.04 -12.05
CA HIS A 62 7.18 0.67 -10.75
C HIS A 62 5.85 1.24 -10.22
N GLN A 63 5.50 0.91 -8.98
CA GLN A 63 4.40 1.55 -8.25
C GLN A 63 4.97 2.43 -7.14
N LEU A 64 4.53 3.68 -7.10
CA LEU A 64 4.92 4.64 -6.05
C LEU A 64 3.69 5.06 -5.25
N PHE A 65 3.77 4.89 -3.93
CA PHE A 65 2.87 5.48 -2.96
C PHE A 65 3.65 6.51 -2.16
N CYS A 66 3.28 7.78 -2.26
CA CYS A 66 3.95 8.86 -1.54
C CYS A 66 2.97 9.74 -0.76
N ASP A 67 3.35 10.14 0.45
CA ASP A 67 2.54 11.02 1.31
C ASP A 67 1.11 10.51 1.52
N CYS A 68 0.92 9.18 1.54
CA CYS A 68 -0.39 8.56 1.68
C CYS A 68 -0.68 8.13 3.13
N GLN A 69 -1.96 8.07 3.48
CA GLN A 69 -2.42 7.54 4.76
C GLN A 69 -3.27 6.29 4.56
N PHE A 70 -3.00 5.25 5.35
CA PHE A 70 -3.78 4.02 5.40
C PHE A 70 -4.27 3.79 6.81
N GLN A 71 -5.59 3.89 7.02
CA GLN A 71 -6.16 3.83 8.36
C GLN A 71 -7.26 2.78 8.45
N SER A 72 -7.23 1.95 9.50
CA SER A 72 -8.32 1.02 9.81
C SER A 72 -8.75 0.14 8.63
N ASN A 73 -7.78 -0.29 7.82
CA ASN A 73 -7.98 -1.30 6.78
C ASN A 73 -7.81 -2.67 7.45
N ILE A 74 -8.90 -3.43 7.54
CA ILE A 74 -9.00 -4.63 8.36
C ILE A 74 -9.39 -5.80 7.46
N ARG A 75 -8.44 -6.70 7.22
CA ARG A 75 -8.65 -7.96 6.52
C ARG A 75 -8.65 -9.10 7.53
N THR A 76 -9.78 -9.78 7.69
CA THR A 76 -9.92 -10.87 8.68
C THR A 76 -9.64 -12.26 8.11
N ASP A 77 -9.28 -12.37 6.82
CA ASP A 77 -8.87 -13.66 6.23
C ASP A 77 -7.34 -13.83 6.26
N ALA A 78 -6.92 -15.09 6.43
CA ALA A 78 -5.57 -15.44 6.85
C ALA A 78 -4.52 -15.47 5.73
N VAL A 79 -4.71 -14.77 4.61
CA VAL A 79 -3.88 -15.00 3.40
C VAL A 79 -3.17 -13.79 2.83
N ARG A 80 -3.48 -12.55 3.25
CA ARG A 80 -2.87 -11.31 2.70
C ARG A 80 -2.73 -10.20 3.73
N GLY A 81 -2.01 -9.13 3.37
CA GLY A 81 -1.86 -7.90 4.15
C GLY A 81 -3.08 -6.98 4.10
N GLY A 82 -3.17 -6.08 5.09
CA GLY A 82 -4.36 -5.25 5.35
C GLY A 82 -4.44 -4.03 4.44
N SER A 83 -3.37 -3.23 4.37
CA SER A 83 -3.35 -2.00 3.57
C SER A 83 -2.79 -2.24 2.18
N ILE A 84 -1.58 -2.80 2.08
CA ILE A 84 -0.92 -3.04 0.80
C ILE A 84 -0.50 -4.51 0.72
N TYR A 85 -0.84 -5.14 -0.38
CA TYR A 85 -0.34 -6.47 -0.72
C TYR A 85 0.18 -6.49 -2.15
N ALA A 86 1.44 -6.89 -2.30
CA ALA A 86 2.09 -7.06 -3.58
C ALA A 86 2.39 -8.54 -3.83
N ASP A 87 1.81 -9.09 -4.91
CA ASP A 87 1.92 -10.50 -5.28
C ASP A 87 3.37 -10.88 -5.69
N PRO A 88 3.74 -12.17 -5.56
CA PRO A 88 4.95 -12.72 -6.18
C PRO A 88 5.10 -12.34 -7.65
N GLY A 89 6.27 -11.82 -8.02
CA GLY A 89 6.58 -11.41 -9.40
C GLY A 89 6.02 -10.04 -9.81
N SER A 90 5.36 -9.29 -8.93
CA SER A 90 5.08 -7.88 -9.19
C SER A 90 6.38 -7.07 -9.22
N GLY A 91 6.37 -5.97 -9.97
CA GLY A 91 7.50 -5.08 -10.13
C GLY A 91 7.90 -4.34 -8.85
N MET A 92 8.81 -3.39 -8.99
CA MET A 92 9.26 -2.55 -7.89
C MET A 92 8.09 -1.79 -7.24
N VAL A 93 8.03 -1.79 -5.92
CA VAL A 93 7.08 -0.99 -5.15
C VAL A 93 7.85 -0.06 -4.22
N THR A 94 7.58 1.25 -4.31
CA THR A 94 8.14 2.24 -3.39
C THR A 94 7.02 2.83 -2.55
N ILE A 95 7.22 2.83 -1.23
CA ILE A 95 6.31 3.42 -0.26
C ILE A 95 7.13 4.46 0.51
N LYS A 96 6.77 5.73 0.34
CA LYS A 96 7.55 6.86 0.85
C LYS A 96 6.68 7.81 1.66
N SER A 97 7.14 8.22 2.83
CA SER A 97 6.44 9.25 3.63
C SER A 97 4.98 8.89 3.92
N CYS A 98 4.65 7.61 4.06
CA CYS A 98 3.29 7.14 4.28
C CYS A 98 3.07 6.77 5.76
N THR A 99 1.83 6.95 6.23
CA THR A 99 1.42 6.53 7.57
C THR A 99 0.46 5.35 7.46
N PHE A 100 0.76 4.26 8.18
CA PHE A 100 -0.11 3.11 8.35
C PHE A 100 -0.57 3.06 9.80
N GLU A 101 -1.87 3.27 10.02
CA GLU A 101 -2.44 3.33 11.36
C GLU A 101 -3.59 2.33 11.56
N ASN A 102 -3.54 1.55 12.64
CA ASN A 102 -4.61 0.66 13.07
C ASN A 102 -5.10 -0.30 11.97
N ASN A 103 -4.20 -0.72 11.07
CA ASN A 103 -4.53 -1.70 10.04
C ASN A 103 -4.31 -3.11 10.58
N TYR A 104 -5.15 -4.04 10.13
CA TYR A 104 -5.15 -5.42 10.61
C TYR A 104 -5.24 -6.42 9.48
N ALA A 105 -4.51 -7.52 9.60
CA ALA A 105 -4.50 -8.58 8.59
C ALA A 105 -4.15 -9.94 9.18
N GLY A 106 -4.37 -11.04 8.45
CA GLY A 106 -3.79 -12.31 8.86
C GLY A 106 -2.26 -12.30 8.85
N TRP A 107 -1.65 -11.62 7.86
CA TRP A 107 -0.20 -11.57 7.64
C TRP A 107 0.24 -10.16 7.32
N GLY A 108 1.06 -9.54 8.17
CA GLY A 108 1.51 -8.16 8.00
C GLY A 108 0.34 -7.18 8.10
N GLY A 109 0.11 -6.64 9.30
CA GLY A 109 -1.08 -5.85 9.62
C GLY A 109 -1.32 -4.67 8.67
N ALA A 110 -0.25 -4.04 8.21
CA ALA A 110 -0.28 -2.99 7.21
C ALA A 110 0.15 -3.51 5.82
N ILE A 111 1.33 -4.13 5.72
CA ILE A 111 1.94 -4.49 4.44
C ILE A 111 2.28 -5.97 4.43
N ASN A 112 1.87 -6.65 3.37
CA ASN A 112 2.40 -7.96 3.02
C ASN A 112 3.14 -7.84 1.68
N ASN A 113 4.44 -8.12 1.72
CA ASN A 113 5.30 -7.99 0.56
C ASN A 113 5.75 -9.37 0.05
N ALA A 114 5.34 -9.69 -1.17
CA ALA A 114 5.92 -10.75 -1.98
C ALA A 114 6.47 -10.23 -3.33
N ALA A 115 6.56 -8.90 -3.52
CA ALA A 115 7.13 -8.32 -4.72
C ALA A 115 8.63 -8.66 -4.89
N GLU A 116 9.14 -8.51 -6.12
CA GLU A 116 10.58 -8.67 -6.41
C GLU A 116 11.43 -7.71 -5.57
N LEU A 117 10.98 -6.46 -5.46
CA LEU A 117 11.64 -5.42 -4.67
C LEU A 117 10.61 -4.47 -4.08
N MET A 118 10.69 -4.27 -2.76
CA MET A 118 9.93 -3.23 -2.06
C MET A 118 10.89 -2.32 -1.30
N HIS A 119 10.75 -1.01 -1.52
CA HIS A 119 11.50 0.02 -0.82
C HIS A 119 10.54 0.85 0.04
N ILE A 120 10.79 0.88 1.35
CA ILE A 120 9.98 1.62 2.33
C ILE A 120 10.89 2.68 2.96
N GLU A 121 10.51 3.94 2.82
CA GLU A 121 11.31 5.09 3.26
C GLU A 121 10.42 6.07 4.04
N SER A 122 10.89 6.55 5.19
CA SER A 122 10.21 7.61 5.97
C SER A 122 8.74 7.31 6.31
N CYS A 123 8.39 6.03 6.50
CA CYS A 123 7.02 5.63 6.83
C CYS A 123 6.83 5.42 8.33
N GLU A 124 5.61 5.64 8.81
CA GLU A 124 5.20 5.40 10.18
C GLU A 124 4.21 4.23 10.25
N PHE A 125 4.39 3.34 11.23
CA PHE A 125 3.51 2.19 11.47
C PHE A 125 3.02 2.23 12.91
N ILE A 126 1.75 2.57 13.11
CA ILE A 126 1.16 2.84 14.42
C ILE A 126 -0.01 1.89 14.65
N GLY A 127 0.06 1.06 15.70
CA GLY A 127 -1.07 0.20 16.11
C GLY A 127 -1.51 -0.82 15.06
N ASN A 128 -0.67 -1.18 14.09
CA ASN A 128 -1.00 -2.23 13.12
C ASN A 128 -0.76 -3.61 13.74
N GLY A 129 -1.67 -4.56 13.52
CA GLY A 129 -1.60 -5.90 14.11
C GLY A 129 -1.86 -7.01 13.09
N ALA A 130 -1.35 -8.21 13.35
CA ALA A 130 -1.67 -9.37 12.53
C ALA A 130 -1.76 -10.68 13.31
N ASP A 131 -2.58 -11.62 12.81
CA ASP A 131 -2.88 -12.88 13.50
C ASP A 131 -1.66 -13.80 13.62
N VAL A 132 -0.89 -13.95 12.53
CA VAL A 132 0.18 -14.97 12.45
C VAL A 132 1.49 -14.45 13.03
N MET A 133 1.77 -13.16 12.82
CA MET A 133 2.94 -12.47 13.35
C MET A 133 2.46 -11.06 13.69
N ASP A 134 2.53 -10.66 14.95
CA ASP A 134 2.07 -9.35 15.46
C ASP A 134 2.98 -8.21 14.94
N ASN A 135 3.10 -8.09 13.62
CA ASN A 135 3.97 -7.20 12.91
C ASN A 135 3.17 -6.37 11.91
N ALA A 136 3.60 -5.13 11.72
CA ALA A 136 3.01 -4.26 10.72
C ALA A 136 3.34 -4.70 9.29
N ILE A 137 4.51 -5.34 9.11
CA ILE A 137 5.04 -5.73 7.79
C ILE A 137 5.46 -7.18 7.85
N THR A 138 5.01 -7.98 6.88
CA THR A 138 5.52 -9.34 6.64
C THR A 138 6.10 -9.44 5.23
N THR A 139 7.21 -10.14 5.07
CA THR A 139 7.81 -10.48 3.78
C THR A 139 7.77 -11.98 3.56
N ASN A 140 7.08 -12.42 2.51
CA ASN A 140 7.02 -13.82 2.11
C ASN A 140 7.78 -13.96 0.78
N LYS A 141 8.98 -14.53 0.83
CA LYS A 141 9.74 -14.92 -0.36
C LYS A 141 9.60 -16.41 -0.61
#